data_AF-A0A7Y1ZN01-F1
#
_entry.id   AF-A0A7Y1ZN01-F1
#
_cell.length_a   1.000
_cell.length_b   1.000
_cell.length_c   1.000
_cell.angle_alpha   90.00
_cell.angle_beta   90.00
_cell.angle_gamma   90.00
#
_symmetry.space_group_name_H-M   'P 1'
#
loop_
_entity.id
_entity.type
_entity.pdbx_description
1 polymer ?
#
loop_
_entity_poly.entity_id
_entity_poly.type
_entity_poly.pdbx_seq_one_letter_code
_entity_poly.pdbx_strand_id
1 'polypeptide(L)'
;MKTRYKFFVALMVATSAPFLAGGIWLEIVAVSKAFDGDGISVLSYMLLGMALVAIGVAIPVIALRTARTGTRFEDLKEAHPQEPWFWRDDWTRQLLRSGSEFPSGAVLVCLLWNCAMIGLGLLLYRQWLIEDDPFKWSVLIIPFIGVVLTLYAVRSVLGWLRFGESRFVLATLPVPAADLVEGIVYTEIHPDDVPRHGFRVSLSCINEKVRIDRKARTTRSYLLWRDEQRFKSANNLEDPDKVVIPLYFRLPEDCTETSMQTNNRVTWKLEISGKTGRGEYFSAFTLPVFRDHRFDARFVDWADCPSQLPARYSPNLVKQMPEIIGTGIEVDSTRDDSTILHLARARNRALAVLVGLITVVWWTMTAMLFVREAPLMFSALCAAGGMLALYGSIVMLTYESTITVRRDGIEYRRGPFGRGPLKTISGRDVDEVEVVTGSRAGTGYLHNIVVTTRSGEAQVIADLINDRGIANWLSFKIQSELFGYSPEYSADDYRTPRSDRDVVRRISNLNDTIGNRISTVQPAVN
;
A
#
# COMPACT_ATOMS: atom_id res chain seq x y z
N MET A 1 -34.93 6.66 6.27
CA MET A 1 -33.72 5.82 6.06
C MET A 1 -33.29 5.07 7.32
N LYS A 2 -33.29 5.70 8.50
CA LYS A 2 -32.91 5.11 9.81
C LYS A 2 -33.61 3.77 10.14
N THR A 3 -34.90 3.63 9.84
CA THR A 3 -35.65 2.38 10.07
C THR A 3 -35.18 1.23 9.18
N ARG A 4 -34.81 1.52 7.92
CA ARG A 4 -34.24 0.53 6.98
C ARG A 4 -32.84 0.08 7.42
N TYR A 5 -32.04 0.98 7.99
CA TYR A 5 -30.71 0.66 8.50
C TYR A 5 -30.76 -0.24 9.74
N LYS A 6 -31.64 0.07 10.70
CA LYS A 6 -31.87 -0.79 11.89
C LYS A 6 -32.36 -2.19 11.50
N PHE A 7 -33.27 -2.26 10.52
CA PHE A 7 -33.75 -3.53 9.99
C PHE A 7 -32.64 -4.33 9.29
N PHE A 8 -31.79 -3.68 8.49
CA PHE A 8 -30.65 -4.33 7.83
C PHE A 8 -29.62 -4.87 8.83
N VAL A 9 -29.31 -4.12 9.89
CA VAL A 9 -28.41 -4.57 10.96
C VAL A 9 -29.01 -5.76 11.71
N ALA A 10 -30.29 -5.69 12.07
CA ALA A 10 -30.99 -6.79 12.71
C ALA A 10 -31.00 -8.05 11.82
N LEU A 11 -31.19 -7.89 10.51
CA LEU A 11 -31.12 -8.97 9.54
C LEU A 11 -29.71 -9.57 9.44
N MET A 12 -28.65 -8.76 9.38
CA MET A 12 -27.27 -9.26 9.36
C MET A 12 -26.89 -10.00 10.66
N VAL A 13 -27.39 -9.54 11.81
CA VAL A 13 -27.21 -10.24 13.09
C VAL A 13 -28.00 -11.56 13.12
N ALA A 14 -29.24 -11.56 12.60
CA ALA A 14 -30.05 -12.77 12.51
C ALA A 14 -29.44 -13.81 11.55
N THR A 15 -28.86 -13.39 10.42
CA THR A 15 -28.22 -14.31 9.46
C THR A 15 -26.86 -14.82 9.94
N SER A 16 -26.20 -14.14 10.88
CA SER A 16 -24.94 -14.62 11.45
C SER A 16 -25.15 -15.66 12.56
N ALA A 17 -26.32 -15.68 13.21
CA ALA A 17 -26.63 -16.58 14.32
C ALA A 17 -26.53 -18.08 13.97
N PRO A 18 -26.99 -18.57 12.80
CA PRO A 18 -26.79 -19.96 12.39
C PRO A 18 -25.33 -20.34 12.20
N PHE A 19 -24.47 -19.42 11.74
CA PHE A 19 -23.03 -19.70 11.61
C PHE A 19 -22.37 -19.78 12.98
N LEU A 20 -22.75 -18.93 13.92
CA LEU A 20 -22.26 -19.02 15.29
C LEU A 20 -22.72 -20.33 15.96
N ALA A 21 -24.01 -20.66 15.86
CA ALA A 21 -24.58 -21.87 16.46
C ALA A 21 -24.03 -23.15 15.80
N GLY A 22 -23.95 -23.18 14.48
CA GLY A 22 -23.38 -24.30 13.72
C GLY A 22 -21.89 -24.46 13.95
N GLY A 23 -21.14 -23.35 14.05
CA GLY A 23 -19.74 -23.34 14.42
C GLY A 23 -19.51 -23.94 15.81
N ILE A 24 -20.24 -23.47 16.82
CA ILE A 24 -20.20 -24.02 18.19
C ILE A 24 -20.58 -25.51 18.20
N TRP A 25 -21.61 -25.91 17.45
CA TRP A 25 -22.00 -27.31 17.35
C TRP A 25 -20.90 -28.18 16.73
N LEU A 26 -20.25 -27.73 15.66
CA LEU A 26 -19.14 -28.45 15.04
C LEU A 26 -17.94 -28.60 15.98
N GLU A 27 -17.64 -27.59 16.81
CA GLU A 27 -16.63 -27.72 17.86
C GLU A 27 -17.02 -28.79 18.89
N ILE A 28 -18.29 -28.86 19.29
CA ILE A 28 -18.79 -29.93 20.18
C ILE A 28 -18.65 -31.30 19.53
N VAL A 29 -18.98 -31.43 18.23
CA VAL A 29 -18.78 -32.68 17.48
C VAL A 29 -17.30 -33.05 17.36
N ALA A 30 -16.43 -32.07 17.12
CA ALA A 30 -14.99 -32.29 17.06
C ALA A 30 -14.45 -32.83 18.39
N VAL A 31 -14.90 -32.28 19.52
CA VAL A 31 -14.57 -32.79 20.85
C VAL A 31 -15.06 -34.24 21.02
N SER A 32 -16.29 -34.55 20.60
CA SER A 32 -16.80 -35.93 20.63
C SER A 32 -15.96 -36.88 19.78
N LYS A 33 -15.58 -36.47 18.56
CA LYS A 33 -14.78 -37.28 17.64
C LYS A 33 -13.34 -37.48 18.10
N ALA A 34 -12.81 -36.56 18.89
CA ALA A 34 -11.51 -36.72 19.51
C ALA A 34 -11.50 -37.87 20.53
N PHE A 35 -12.62 -38.09 21.23
CA PHE A 35 -12.77 -39.26 22.11
C PHE A 35 -12.90 -40.57 21.33
N ASP A 36 -13.47 -40.54 20.12
CA ASP A 36 -13.58 -41.70 19.23
C ASP A 36 -12.24 -42.09 18.58
N GLY A 37 -11.21 -41.24 18.67
CA GLY A 37 -9.91 -41.53 18.09
C GLY A 37 -9.82 -41.27 16.58
N ASP A 38 -10.71 -40.46 15.99
CA ASP A 38 -10.67 -40.09 14.56
C ASP A 38 -10.05 -38.70 14.33
N GLY A 39 -8.72 -38.63 14.26
CA GLY A 39 -7.97 -37.36 14.25
C GLY A 39 -8.19 -36.48 13.01
N ILE A 40 -8.40 -37.08 11.84
CA ILE A 40 -8.62 -36.32 10.59
C ILE A 40 -9.98 -35.63 10.62
N SER A 41 -11.01 -36.34 11.09
CA SER A 41 -12.35 -35.77 11.26
C SER A 41 -12.33 -34.62 12.28
N VAL A 42 -11.64 -34.78 13.41
CA VAL A 42 -11.48 -33.72 14.43
C VAL A 42 -10.91 -32.44 13.83
N LEU A 43 -9.80 -32.55 13.08
CA LEU A 43 -9.16 -31.41 12.43
C LEU A 43 -10.12 -30.68 11.47
N SER A 44 -10.85 -31.45 10.65
CA SER A 44 -11.79 -30.88 9.68
C SER A 44 -12.97 -30.16 10.35
N TYR A 45 -13.53 -30.74 11.42
CA TYR A 45 -14.64 -30.16 12.15
C TYR A 45 -14.23 -28.91 12.95
N MET A 46 -13.02 -28.88 13.52
CA MET A 46 -12.50 -27.68 14.20
C MET A 46 -12.21 -26.54 13.23
N LEU A 47 -11.54 -26.81 12.10
CA LEU A 47 -11.24 -25.75 11.12
C LEU A 47 -12.53 -25.15 10.55
N LEU A 48 -13.52 -26.00 10.24
CA LEU A 48 -14.82 -25.55 9.77
C LEU A 48 -15.61 -24.83 10.86
N GLY A 49 -15.66 -25.39 12.08
CA GLY A 49 -16.33 -24.82 13.24
C GLY A 49 -15.85 -23.40 13.54
N MET A 50 -14.53 -23.23 13.62
CA MET A 50 -13.89 -21.94 13.83
C MET A 50 -14.17 -20.94 12.72
N ALA A 51 -14.11 -21.36 11.45
CA ALA A 51 -14.44 -20.48 10.33
C ALA A 51 -15.88 -19.96 10.45
N LEU A 52 -16.83 -20.82 10.84
CA LEU A 52 -18.23 -20.43 11.03
C LEU A 52 -18.42 -19.53 12.26
N VAL A 53 -17.75 -19.80 13.39
CA VAL A 53 -17.77 -18.92 14.57
C VAL A 53 -17.21 -17.54 14.22
N ALA A 54 -16.08 -17.48 13.52
CA ALA A 54 -15.44 -16.23 13.10
C ALA A 54 -16.38 -15.40 12.22
N ILE A 55 -17.06 -16.02 11.25
CA ILE A 55 -18.08 -15.37 10.42
C ILE A 55 -19.27 -14.91 11.29
N GLY A 56 -19.74 -15.78 12.19
CA GLY A 56 -20.86 -15.54 13.11
C GLY A 56 -20.66 -14.34 14.04
N VAL A 57 -19.41 -14.07 14.44
CA VAL A 57 -19.03 -12.92 15.29
C VAL A 57 -18.66 -11.68 14.46
N ALA A 58 -17.89 -11.85 13.37
CA ALA A 58 -17.39 -10.73 12.59
C ALA A 58 -18.53 -9.92 11.95
N ILE A 59 -19.55 -10.59 11.41
CA ILE A 59 -20.68 -9.93 10.74
C ILE A 59 -21.44 -8.98 11.69
N PRO A 60 -21.89 -9.39 12.89
CA PRO A 60 -22.51 -8.50 13.87
C PRO A 60 -21.63 -7.34 14.29
N VAL A 61 -20.34 -7.60 14.58
CA VAL A 61 -19.41 -6.56 15.04
C VAL A 61 -19.24 -5.49 13.95
N ILE A 62 -19.04 -5.91 12.70
CA ILE A 62 -18.93 -5.01 11.56
C ILE A 62 -20.26 -4.27 11.36
N ALA A 63 -21.39 -4.96 11.34
CA ALA A 63 -22.72 -4.37 11.14
C ALA A 63 -23.07 -3.32 12.21
N LEU A 64 -22.76 -3.59 13.48
CA LEU A 64 -23.00 -2.65 14.59
C LEU A 64 -22.07 -1.43 14.51
N ARG A 65 -20.80 -1.63 14.17
CA ARG A 65 -19.84 -0.53 13.96
C ARG A 65 -20.26 0.35 12.79
N THR A 66 -20.56 -0.24 11.64
CA THR A 66 -20.99 0.50 10.45
C THR A 66 -22.33 1.21 10.68
N ALA A 67 -23.24 0.63 11.49
CA ALA A 67 -24.49 1.28 11.85
C ALA A 67 -24.30 2.55 12.65
N ARG A 68 -23.46 2.51 13.70
CA ARG A 68 -23.20 3.68 14.54
C ARG A 68 -22.56 4.80 13.73
N THR A 69 -21.56 4.46 12.92
CA THR A 69 -20.86 5.45 12.09
C THR A 69 -21.75 5.96 10.95
N GLY A 70 -22.56 5.08 10.35
CA GLY A 70 -23.43 5.40 9.22
C GLY A 70 -24.62 6.29 9.60
N THR A 71 -25.26 6.06 10.75
CA THR A 71 -26.34 6.96 11.20
C THR A 71 -25.83 8.36 11.47
N ARG A 72 -24.64 8.48 12.06
CA ARG A 72 -24.03 9.77 12.35
C ARG A 72 -23.58 10.50 11.08
N PHE A 73 -23.04 9.77 10.12
CA PHE A 73 -22.68 10.30 8.81
C PHE A 73 -23.91 10.85 8.07
N GLU A 74 -25.02 10.09 8.03
CA GLU A 74 -26.27 10.58 7.40
C GLU A 74 -26.85 11.78 8.16
N ASP A 75 -26.79 11.80 9.49
CA ASP A 75 -27.25 12.95 10.29
C ASP A 75 -26.44 14.22 9.99
N LEU A 76 -25.11 14.11 9.90
CA LEU A 76 -24.24 15.24 9.52
C LEU A 76 -24.44 15.67 8.07
N LYS A 77 -24.72 14.72 7.17
CA LYS A 77 -25.03 15.00 5.77
C LYS A 77 -26.38 15.69 5.59
N GLU A 78 -27.39 15.31 6.37
CA GLU A 78 -28.68 16.00 6.44
C GLU A 78 -28.52 17.42 7.02
N ALA A 79 -27.66 17.60 8.03
CA ALA A 79 -27.41 18.89 8.66
C ALA A 79 -26.58 19.85 7.79
N HIS A 80 -25.59 19.34 7.04
CA HIS A 80 -24.63 20.13 6.27
C HIS A 80 -24.58 19.73 4.78
N PRO A 81 -25.69 19.79 4.01
CA PRO A 81 -25.75 19.23 2.66
C PRO A 81 -24.80 19.91 1.65
N GLN A 82 -24.44 21.17 1.86
CA GLN A 82 -23.52 21.93 1.00
C GLN A 82 -22.07 21.93 1.47
N GLU A 83 -21.79 21.36 2.65
CA GLU A 83 -20.47 21.40 3.27
C GLU A 83 -19.98 19.96 3.55
N PRO A 84 -19.59 19.21 2.50
CA PRO A 84 -19.22 17.80 2.62
C PRO A 84 -18.01 17.55 3.53
N TRP A 85 -17.20 18.58 3.80
CA TRP A 85 -16.12 18.52 4.79
C TRP A 85 -16.63 18.44 6.24
N PHE A 86 -17.90 18.69 6.53
CA PHE A 86 -18.49 18.48 7.85
C PHE A 86 -19.14 17.09 8.05
N TRP A 87 -19.19 16.25 7.01
CA TRP A 87 -19.84 14.93 7.11
C TRP A 87 -19.04 13.91 7.93
N ARG A 88 -17.79 14.22 8.28
CA ARG A 88 -16.97 13.41 9.17
C ARG A 88 -16.58 14.19 10.41
N ASP A 89 -16.74 13.58 11.58
CA ASP A 89 -16.46 14.20 12.87
C ASP A 89 -15.00 14.63 13.06
N ASP A 90 -14.05 13.90 12.46
CA ASP A 90 -12.62 14.22 12.53
C ASP A 90 -12.27 15.48 11.72
N TRP A 91 -12.99 15.71 10.62
CA TRP A 91 -12.86 16.93 9.83
C TRP A 91 -13.47 18.13 10.56
N THR A 92 -14.65 17.97 11.16
CA THR A 92 -15.37 19.04 11.87
C THR A 92 -14.54 19.68 12.99
N ARG A 93 -13.63 18.92 13.62
CA ARG A 93 -12.80 19.37 14.73
C ARG A 93 -11.42 19.89 14.32
N GLN A 94 -11.15 19.99 13.01
CA GLN A 94 -9.82 20.30 12.45
C GLN A 94 -8.71 19.37 12.94
N LEU A 95 -9.09 18.21 13.48
CA LEU A 95 -8.19 17.30 14.18
C LEU A 95 -8.31 15.95 13.48
N LEU A 96 -7.55 15.84 12.40
CA LEU A 96 -7.45 14.63 11.64
C LEU A 96 -6.75 13.60 12.53
N ARG A 97 -7.52 12.58 12.94
CA ARG A 97 -6.98 11.47 13.70
C ARG A 97 -6.26 10.53 12.74
N SER A 98 -5.10 10.04 13.18
CA SER A 98 -4.42 9.00 12.43
C SER A 98 -5.33 7.78 12.29
N GLY A 99 -5.39 7.21 11.10
CA GLY A 99 -6.08 5.95 10.84
C GLY A 99 -5.46 4.75 11.56
N SER A 100 -4.37 4.94 12.32
CA SER A 100 -3.82 3.94 13.23
C SER A 100 -4.68 3.82 14.50
N GLU A 101 -5.93 3.43 14.34
CA GLU A 101 -6.74 2.95 15.48
C GLU A 101 -6.03 1.76 16.14
N PHE A 102 -6.31 1.52 17.42
CA PHE A 102 -5.85 0.31 18.11
C PHE A 102 -6.08 -0.92 17.21
N PRO A 103 -5.08 -1.81 17.02
CA PRO A 103 -5.12 -2.90 16.04
C PRO A 103 -6.04 -4.06 16.47
N SER A 104 -7.25 -3.73 16.93
CA SER A 104 -8.29 -4.63 17.43
C SER A 104 -8.58 -5.78 16.48
N GLY A 105 -8.58 -5.52 15.16
CA GLY A 105 -8.76 -6.56 14.16
C GLY A 105 -7.65 -7.60 14.17
N ALA A 106 -6.38 -7.17 14.18
CA ALA A 106 -5.23 -8.07 14.21
C ALA A 106 -5.18 -8.88 15.51
N VAL A 107 -5.45 -8.24 16.65
CA VAL A 107 -5.50 -8.90 17.96
C VAL A 107 -6.64 -9.92 18.01
N LEU A 108 -7.84 -9.58 17.55
CA LEU A 108 -8.98 -10.50 17.54
C LEU A 108 -8.71 -11.73 16.66
N VAL A 109 -8.20 -11.53 15.44
CA VAL A 109 -7.84 -12.63 14.53
C VAL A 109 -6.77 -13.52 15.14
N CYS A 110 -5.74 -12.92 15.74
CA CYS A 110 -4.69 -13.66 16.45
C CYS A 110 -5.25 -14.50 17.60
N LEU A 111 -6.11 -13.94 18.45
CA LEU A 111 -6.71 -14.64 19.59
C LEU A 111 -7.59 -15.81 19.13
N LEU A 112 -8.49 -15.58 18.18
CA LEU A 112 -9.38 -16.61 17.66
C LEU A 112 -8.59 -17.78 17.05
N TRP A 113 -7.59 -17.47 16.22
CA TRP A 113 -6.73 -18.49 15.61
C TRP A 113 -5.98 -19.31 16.67
N ASN A 114 -5.28 -18.67 17.60
CA ASN A 114 -4.47 -19.37 18.59
C ASN A 114 -5.32 -20.16 19.59
N CYS A 115 -6.46 -19.63 20.03
CA CYS A 115 -7.37 -20.38 20.91
C CYS A 115 -7.82 -21.70 20.28
N ALA A 116 -8.20 -21.67 19.01
CA ALA A 116 -8.62 -22.88 18.33
C ALA A 116 -7.46 -23.85 18.06
N MET A 117 -6.26 -23.34 17.76
CA MET A 117 -5.06 -24.18 17.62
C MET A 117 -4.66 -24.86 18.93
N ILE A 118 -4.79 -24.18 20.07
CA ILE A 118 -4.54 -24.78 21.37
C ILE A 118 -5.57 -25.89 21.63
N GLY A 119 -6.86 -25.65 21.35
CA GLY A 119 -7.91 -26.66 21.46
C GLY A 119 -7.61 -27.89 20.61
N LEU A 120 -7.27 -27.68 19.34
CA LEU A 120 -6.88 -28.74 18.41
C LEU A 120 -5.65 -29.52 18.90
N GLY A 121 -4.61 -28.81 19.35
CA GLY A 121 -3.40 -29.43 19.90
C GLY A 121 -3.71 -30.32 21.10
N LEU A 122 -4.55 -29.86 22.03
CA LEU A 122 -4.96 -30.64 23.20
C LEU A 122 -5.77 -31.90 22.83
N LEU A 123 -6.67 -31.81 21.84
CA LEU A 123 -7.47 -32.95 21.39
C LEU A 123 -6.62 -33.99 20.65
N LEU A 124 -5.69 -33.54 19.80
CA LEU A 124 -4.86 -34.45 19.00
C LEU A 124 -3.61 -34.95 19.74
N TYR A 125 -3.20 -34.31 20.85
CA TYR A 125 -1.98 -34.63 21.60
C TYR A 125 -1.83 -36.12 21.91
N ARG A 126 -2.92 -36.79 22.30
CA ARG A 126 -2.91 -38.21 22.65
C ARG A 126 -2.63 -39.11 21.44
N GLN A 127 -3.29 -38.86 20.30
CA GLN A 127 -3.03 -39.61 19.06
C GLN A 127 -1.61 -39.39 18.57
N TRP A 128 -1.13 -38.14 18.68
CA TRP A 128 0.19 -37.70 18.24
C TRP A 128 1.35 -38.42 18.97
N LEU A 129 1.15 -38.79 20.23
CA LEU A 129 2.13 -39.54 21.02
C LEU A 129 2.17 -41.04 20.71
N ILE A 130 1.07 -41.59 20.17
CA ILE A 130 0.89 -43.04 19.99
C ILE A 130 1.23 -43.46 18.56
N GLU A 131 0.94 -42.62 17.57
CA GLU A 131 1.17 -42.96 16.15
C GLU A 131 2.58 -42.56 15.69
N ASP A 132 3.28 -43.51 15.06
CA ASP A 132 4.61 -43.28 14.46
C ASP A 132 4.53 -42.85 12.99
N ASP A 133 3.58 -41.96 12.68
CA ASP A 133 3.43 -41.37 11.35
C ASP A 133 4.44 -40.22 11.17
N PRO A 134 5.38 -40.28 10.20
CA PRO A 134 6.30 -39.18 9.89
C PRO A 134 5.58 -37.87 9.55
N PHE A 135 4.34 -37.93 9.05
CA PHE A 135 3.54 -36.75 8.68
C PHE A 135 2.96 -36.00 9.87
N LYS A 136 3.04 -36.55 11.09
CA LYS A 136 2.52 -35.91 12.31
C LYS A 136 3.08 -34.50 12.50
N TRP A 137 4.34 -34.28 12.11
CA TRP A 137 5.01 -32.97 12.18
C TRP A 137 4.45 -31.90 11.23
N SER A 138 3.77 -32.27 10.14
CA SER A 138 3.16 -31.29 9.20
C SER A 138 2.06 -30.46 9.85
N VAL A 139 1.39 -30.99 10.88
CA VAL A 139 0.38 -30.27 11.68
C VAL A 139 1.00 -29.05 12.37
N LEU A 140 2.31 -29.02 12.62
CA LEU A 140 3.01 -27.87 13.22
C LEU A 140 3.05 -26.62 12.32
N ILE A 141 2.75 -26.74 11.02
CA ILE A 141 2.64 -25.59 10.12
C ILE A 141 1.49 -24.66 10.57
N ILE A 142 0.41 -25.23 11.11
CA ILE A 142 -0.77 -24.47 11.51
C ILE A 142 -0.54 -23.62 12.78
N PRO A 143 0.06 -24.12 13.88
CA PRO A 143 0.47 -23.28 15.00
C PRO A 143 1.60 -22.32 14.63
N PHE A 144 2.46 -22.66 13.65
CA PHE A 144 3.46 -21.70 13.13
C PHE A 144 2.79 -20.44 12.53
N ILE A 145 1.68 -20.59 11.80
CA ILE A 145 0.87 -19.44 11.36
C ILE A 145 0.37 -18.63 12.57
N GLY A 146 -0.03 -19.32 13.65
CA GLY A 146 -0.43 -18.69 14.92
C GLY A 146 0.67 -17.84 15.55
N VAL A 147 1.92 -18.32 15.52
CA VAL A 147 3.10 -17.56 15.97
C VAL A 147 3.32 -16.32 15.09
N VAL A 148 3.23 -16.44 13.78
CA VAL A 148 3.37 -15.29 12.85
C VAL A 148 2.28 -14.24 13.11
N LEU A 149 1.02 -14.67 13.27
CA LEU A 149 -0.09 -13.78 13.62
C LEU A 149 0.12 -13.10 14.99
N THR A 150 0.67 -13.84 15.96
CA THR A 150 1.01 -13.31 17.30
C THR A 150 2.09 -12.26 17.20
N LEU A 151 3.19 -12.53 16.50
CA LEU A 151 4.27 -11.57 16.29
C LEU A 151 3.77 -10.32 15.57
N TYR A 152 2.89 -10.48 14.57
CA TYR A 152 2.26 -9.36 13.89
C TYR A 152 1.38 -8.53 14.83
N ALA A 153 0.46 -9.17 15.57
CA ALA A 153 -0.43 -8.48 16.51
C ALA A 153 0.35 -7.78 17.63
N VAL A 154 1.36 -8.44 18.21
CA VAL A 154 2.25 -7.86 19.22
C VAL A 154 3.01 -6.68 18.64
N ARG A 155 3.59 -6.79 17.44
CA ARG A 155 4.28 -5.68 16.77
C ARG A 155 3.34 -4.50 16.53
N SER A 156 2.11 -4.75 16.09
CA SER A 156 1.11 -3.70 15.88
C SER A 156 0.70 -3.03 17.19
N VAL A 157 0.48 -3.80 18.26
CA VAL A 157 0.13 -3.25 19.59
C VAL A 157 1.30 -2.48 20.19
N LEU A 158 2.52 -3.00 20.10
CA LEU A 158 3.72 -2.30 20.54
C LEU A 158 3.95 -1.02 19.74
N GLY A 159 3.70 -1.03 18.43
CA GLY A 159 3.75 0.18 17.61
C GLY A 159 2.74 1.23 18.09
N TRP A 160 1.50 0.81 18.35
CA TRP A 160 0.46 1.70 18.90
C TRP A 160 0.80 2.22 20.30
N LEU A 161 1.31 1.37 21.20
CA LEU A 161 1.72 1.77 22.55
C LEU A 161 2.94 2.72 22.54
N ARG A 162 3.86 2.56 21.57
CA ARG A 162 5.08 3.36 21.47
C ARG A 162 4.84 4.75 20.89
N PHE A 163 3.98 4.85 19.87
CA PHE A 163 3.82 6.07 19.08
C PHE A 163 2.47 6.77 19.30
N GLY A 164 1.56 6.14 20.04
CA GLY A 164 0.25 6.69 20.39
C GLY A 164 -0.61 7.05 19.18
N GLU A 165 -1.59 7.93 19.42
CA GLU A 165 -2.45 8.49 18.38
C GLU A 165 -1.88 9.83 17.92
N SER A 166 -1.41 9.88 16.67
CA SER A 166 -0.97 11.15 16.09
C SER A 166 -2.15 11.96 15.59
N ARG A 167 -2.06 13.28 15.71
CA ARG A 167 -3.13 14.23 15.36
C ARG A 167 -2.59 15.24 14.37
N PHE A 168 -3.28 15.43 13.26
CA PHE A 168 -2.92 16.43 12.28
C PHE A 168 -3.92 17.59 12.33
N VAL A 169 -3.38 18.77 12.64
CA VAL A 169 -4.13 20.03 12.71
C VAL A 169 -3.87 20.81 11.42
N LEU A 170 -4.94 21.04 10.66
CA LEU A 170 -4.89 21.79 9.41
C LEU A 170 -4.89 23.30 9.69
N ALA A 171 -4.13 24.06 8.90
CA ALA A 171 -4.17 25.53 8.96
C ALA A 171 -5.48 26.09 8.41
N THR A 172 -6.04 25.43 7.38
CA THR A 172 -7.27 25.80 6.67
C THR A 172 -8.20 24.60 6.52
N LEU A 173 -9.51 24.82 6.70
CA LEU A 173 -10.55 23.79 6.55
C LEU A 173 -11.76 24.36 5.78
N PRO A 174 -12.14 23.77 4.63
CA PRO A 174 -11.46 22.69 3.92
C PRO A 174 -10.10 23.14 3.35
N VAL A 175 -9.29 22.16 2.91
CA VAL A 175 -8.07 22.46 2.17
C VAL A 175 -8.46 22.92 0.77
N PRO A 176 -8.09 24.14 0.34
CA PRO A 176 -8.48 24.62 -0.98
C PRO A 176 -7.77 23.80 -2.07
N ALA A 177 -8.52 23.37 -3.07
CA ALA A 177 -7.95 22.82 -4.29
C ALA A 177 -7.01 23.84 -4.95
N ALA A 178 -5.91 23.38 -5.55
CA ALA A 178 -4.87 24.21 -6.18
C ALA A 178 -4.06 25.11 -5.23
N ASP A 179 -4.19 24.91 -3.91
CA ASP A 179 -3.50 25.73 -2.91
C ASP A 179 -2.55 24.90 -2.04
N LEU A 180 -1.96 25.53 -1.05
CA LEU A 180 -1.02 24.95 -0.11
C LEU A 180 -1.76 24.21 1.01
N VAL A 181 -1.46 22.92 1.14
CA VAL A 181 -1.83 22.13 2.31
C VAL A 181 -0.83 22.43 3.40
N GLU A 182 -1.23 23.17 4.44
CA GLU A 182 -0.38 23.45 5.59
C GLU A 182 -0.99 22.90 6.88
N GLY A 183 -0.12 22.49 7.79
CA GLY A 183 -0.55 22.09 9.13
C GLY A 183 0.56 21.51 9.98
N ILE A 184 0.20 21.13 11.20
CA ILE A 184 1.12 20.61 12.21
C ILE A 184 0.63 19.24 12.64
N VAL A 185 1.53 18.26 12.59
CA VAL A 185 1.27 16.92 13.12
C VAL A 185 1.84 16.84 14.53
N TYR A 186 0.96 16.68 15.49
CA TYR A 186 1.31 16.37 16.87
C TYR A 186 1.57 14.87 16.98
N THR A 187 2.75 14.52 17.48
CA THR A 187 3.18 13.13 17.68
C THR A 187 3.43 12.88 19.16
N GLU A 188 3.34 11.62 19.59
CA GLU A 188 3.73 11.19 20.93
C GLU A 188 5.21 10.73 20.96
N ILE A 189 6.02 11.14 19.98
CA ILE A 189 7.42 10.76 19.86
C ILE A 189 8.28 11.65 20.75
N HIS A 190 9.15 11.04 21.55
CA HIS A 190 10.13 11.74 22.37
C HIS A 190 11.23 12.40 21.50
N PRO A 191 11.72 13.61 21.84
CA PRO A 191 12.79 14.29 21.09
C PRO A 191 14.04 13.44 20.81
N ASP A 192 14.42 12.58 21.76
CA ASP A 192 15.58 11.68 21.61
C ASP A 192 15.36 10.54 20.59
N ASP A 193 14.11 10.21 20.29
CA ASP A 193 13.73 9.13 19.39
C ASP A 193 13.47 9.60 17.94
N VAL A 194 13.73 10.87 17.64
CA VAL A 194 13.50 11.46 16.32
C VAL A 194 14.35 10.76 15.23
N PRO A 195 13.79 10.45 14.06
CA PRO A 195 14.58 9.92 12.94
C PRO A 195 15.69 10.88 12.51
N ARG A 196 16.93 10.38 12.42
CA ARG A 196 18.12 11.17 12.05
C ARG A 196 17.98 11.95 10.74
N HIS A 197 17.23 11.39 9.79
CA HIS A 197 17.02 11.98 8.45
C HIS A 197 15.65 12.65 8.28
N GLY A 198 14.93 12.88 9.38
CA GLY A 198 13.56 13.39 9.38
C GLY A 198 12.51 12.33 8.99
N PHE A 199 11.27 12.79 8.89
CA PHE A 199 10.11 11.99 8.54
C PHE A 199 9.87 12.05 7.04
N ARG A 200 9.67 10.89 6.42
CA ARG A 200 9.18 10.77 5.05
C ARG A 200 7.67 10.97 5.06
N VAL A 201 7.19 11.97 4.34
CA VAL A 201 5.78 12.31 4.25
C VAL A 201 5.35 12.25 2.80
N SER A 202 4.29 11.50 2.51
CA SER A 202 3.73 11.41 1.17
C SER A 202 2.26 11.80 1.18
N LEU A 203 1.87 12.73 0.30
CA LEU A 203 0.50 13.09 0.04
C LEU A 203 0.04 12.42 -1.25
N SER A 204 -1.09 11.73 -1.26
CA SER A 204 -1.59 10.95 -2.40
C SER A 204 -3.06 11.24 -2.68
N CYS A 205 -3.41 11.48 -3.95
CA CYS A 205 -4.78 11.50 -4.44
C CYS A 205 -5.10 10.16 -5.10
N ILE A 206 -6.06 9.42 -4.54
CA ILE A 206 -6.45 8.09 -5.00
C ILE A 206 -7.92 8.11 -5.39
N ASN A 207 -8.22 7.69 -6.62
CA ASN A 207 -9.58 7.48 -7.09
C ASN A 207 -9.95 5.99 -7.05
N GLU A 208 -10.89 5.62 -6.21
CA GLU A 208 -11.46 4.28 -6.10
C GLU A 208 -12.77 4.20 -6.89
N LYS A 209 -12.74 3.47 -8.00
CA LYS A 209 -13.92 3.17 -8.82
C LYS A 209 -14.46 1.80 -8.44
N VAL A 210 -15.69 1.79 -7.94
CA VAL A 210 -16.41 0.56 -7.61
C VAL A 210 -17.33 0.24 -8.78
N ARG A 211 -17.03 -0.85 -9.51
CA ARG A 211 -17.94 -1.42 -10.49
C ARG A 211 -18.75 -2.52 -9.82
N ILE A 212 -20.06 -2.30 -9.73
CA ILE A 212 -21.00 -3.29 -9.24
C ILE A 212 -21.61 -3.96 -10.47
N ASP A 213 -21.34 -5.25 -10.66
CA ASP A 213 -22.03 -6.11 -11.60
C ASP A 213 -22.98 -7.04 -10.81
N ARG A 214 -23.99 -7.63 -11.47
CA ARG A 214 -25.05 -8.45 -10.82
C ARG A 214 -24.50 -9.63 -10.00
N LYS A 215 -23.25 -10.06 -10.24
CA LYS A 215 -22.61 -11.20 -9.56
C LYS A 215 -21.36 -10.84 -8.76
N ALA A 216 -20.78 -9.66 -8.97
CA ALA A 216 -19.49 -9.32 -8.36
C ALA A 216 -19.33 -7.80 -8.18
N ARG A 217 -18.71 -7.42 -7.06
CA ARG A 217 -18.26 -6.06 -6.79
C ARG A 217 -16.75 -6.00 -7.00
N THR A 218 -16.32 -5.27 -8.02
CA THR A 218 -14.89 -5.05 -8.30
C THR A 218 -14.53 -3.62 -7.97
N THR A 219 -13.56 -3.44 -7.08
CA THR A 219 -13.03 -2.12 -6.73
C THR A 219 -11.67 -1.95 -7.41
N ARG A 220 -11.50 -0.89 -8.20
CA ARG A 220 -10.23 -0.50 -8.82
C ARG A 220 -9.77 0.83 -8.25
N SER A 221 -8.55 0.86 -7.71
CA SER A 221 -7.93 2.07 -7.16
C SER A 221 -6.90 2.62 -8.15
N TYR A 222 -7.04 3.89 -8.50
CA TYR A 222 -6.15 4.62 -9.41
C TYR A 222 -5.45 5.73 -8.64
N LEU A 223 -4.12 5.75 -8.64
CA LEU A 223 -3.36 6.89 -8.12
C LEU A 223 -3.45 8.03 -9.15
N LEU A 224 -4.12 9.12 -8.80
CA LEU A 224 -4.24 10.30 -9.65
C LEU A 224 -3.05 11.24 -9.50
N TRP A 225 -2.59 11.41 -8.27
CA TRP A 225 -1.47 12.28 -7.95
C TRP A 225 -0.79 11.81 -6.67
N ARG A 226 0.49 12.12 -6.51
CA ARG A 226 1.21 11.96 -5.25
C ARG A 226 2.38 12.93 -5.20
N ASP A 227 2.75 13.39 -4.02
CA ASP A 227 4.01 14.07 -3.76
C ASP A 227 4.63 13.49 -2.49
N GLU A 228 5.96 13.53 -2.40
CA GLU A 228 6.71 12.99 -1.27
C GLU A 228 7.83 13.96 -0.89
N GLN A 229 7.86 14.33 0.39
CA GLN A 229 8.84 15.25 0.93
C GLN A 229 9.35 14.75 2.28
N ARG A 230 10.54 15.19 2.67
CA ARG A 230 11.11 14.90 4.00
C ARG A 230 10.99 16.13 4.88
N PHE A 231 10.39 15.96 6.05
CA PHE A 231 10.23 17.02 7.03
C PHE A 231 11.05 16.71 8.28
N LYS A 232 11.72 17.72 8.82
CA LYS A 232 12.33 17.62 10.16
C LYS A 232 11.25 17.89 11.21
N SER A 233 11.37 17.26 12.37
CA SER A 233 10.54 17.62 13.51
C SER A 233 11.03 18.92 14.15
N ALA A 234 10.11 19.62 14.79
CA ALA A 234 10.39 20.70 15.73
C ALA A 234 9.94 20.28 17.14
N ASN A 235 10.48 20.95 18.15
CA ASN A 235 10.05 20.74 19.53
C ASN A 235 8.60 21.21 19.68
N ASN A 236 7.80 20.44 20.39
CA ASN A 236 6.47 20.89 20.75
C ASN A 236 6.57 21.91 21.90
N LEU A 237 6.02 23.11 21.70
CA LEU A 237 6.05 24.17 22.71
C LEU A 237 5.06 23.91 23.86
N GLU A 238 3.96 23.21 23.58
CA GLU A 238 2.94 22.88 24.58
C GLU A 238 3.35 21.69 25.47
N ASP A 239 4.15 20.78 24.93
CA ASP A 239 4.59 19.55 25.59
C ASP A 239 6.05 19.26 25.20
N PRO A 240 7.04 19.80 25.93
CA PRO A 240 8.46 19.70 25.57
C PRO A 240 9.01 18.29 25.43
N ASP A 241 8.34 17.29 26.03
CA ASP A 241 8.71 15.87 25.94
C ASP A 241 8.24 15.23 24.62
N LYS A 242 7.64 16.01 23.71
CA LYS A 242 7.10 15.56 22.43
C LYS A 242 7.57 16.43 21.28
N VAL A 243 7.47 15.86 20.08
CA VAL A 243 7.80 16.56 18.84
C VAL A 243 6.60 16.77 17.94
N VAL A 244 6.66 17.86 17.19
CA VAL A 244 5.71 18.20 16.14
C VAL A 244 6.38 18.12 14.78
N ILE A 245 5.60 17.83 13.74
CA ILE A 245 6.08 17.81 12.37
C ILE A 245 5.30 18.87 11.58
N PRO A 246 5.92 20.02 11.24
CA PRO A 246 5.29 21.02 10.38
C PRO A 246 5.30 20.52 8.93
N LEU A 247 4.15 20.54 8.28
CA LEU A 247 3.97 20.04 6.92
C LEU A 247 3.46 21.14 6.00
N TYR A 248 3.97 21.14 4.76
CA TYR A 248 3.45 21.96 3.69
C TYR A 248 3.53 21.22 2.34
N PHE A 249 2.45 21.20 1.56
CA PHE A 249 2.42 20.61 0.22
C PHE A 249 1.65 21.51 -0.75
N ARG A 250 2.22 21.83 -1.90
CA ARG A 250 1.49 22.57 -2.94
C ARG A 250 0.67 21.59 -3.78
N LEU A 251 -0.65 21.79 -3.82
CA LEU A 251 -1.52 21.01 -4.68
C LEU A 251 -1.43 21.49 -6.13
N PRO A 252 -1.56 20.58 -7.11
CA PRO A 252 -1.59 20.99 -8.52
C PRO A 252 -2.91 21.71 -8.85
N GLU A 253 -2.87 22.63 -9.81
CA GLU A 253 -4.02 23.47 -10.17
C GLU A 253 -5.23 22.66 -10.68
N ASP A 254 -4.96 21.53 -11.33
CA ASP A 254 -5.95 20.61 -11.89
C ASP A 254 -6.37 19.50 -10.90
N CYS A 255 -6.05 19.65 -9.61
CA CYS A 255 -6.34 18.62 -8.62
C CYS A 255 -7.84 18.28 -8.55
N THR A 256 -8.12 16.99 -8.36
CA THR A 256 -9.47 16.47 -8.23
C THR A 256 -9.95 16.62 -6.78
N GLU A 257 -11.17 17.13 -6.60
CA GLU A 257 -11.80 17.28 -5.29
C GLU A 257 -12.05 15.94 -4.60
N THR A 258 -12.10 15.98 -3.28
CA THR A 258 -12.47 14.84 -2.45
C THR A 258 -13.92 14.47 -2.72
N SER A 259 -14.14 13.23 -3.16
CA SER A 259 -15.48 12.72 -3.45
C SER A 259 -15.80 11.58 -2.50
N MET A 260 -16.89 11.73 -1.76
CA MET A 260 -17.45 10.70 -0.88
C MET A 260 -18.50 9.83 -1.60
N GLN A 261 -18.60 9.90 -2.92
CA GLN A 261 -19.54 9.08 -3.69
C GLN A 261 -19.17 7.59 -3.63
N THR A 262 -20.17 6.72 -3.45
CA THR A 262 -19.98 5.27 -3.26
C THR A 262 -19.34 4.57 -4.46
N ASN A 263 -19.56 5.06 -5.69
CA ASN A 263 -19.11 4.39 -6.92
C ASN A 263 -17.80 4.96 -7.50
N ASN A 264 -17.46 6.21 -7.17
CA ASN A 264 -16.29 6.92 -7.67
C ASN A 264 -15.78 7.84 -6.56
N ARG A 265 -14.98 7.26 -5.67
CA ARG A 265 -14.52 7.88 -4.44
C ARG A 265 -13.12 8.43 -4.66
N VAL A 266 -12.94 9.73 -4.52
CA VAL A 266 -11.63 10.39 -4.59
C VAL A 266 -11.19 10.70 -3.17
N THR A 267 -10.05 10.17 -2.76
CA THR A 267 -9.52 10.29 -1.40
C THR A 267 -8.11 10.84 -1.41
N TRP A 268 -7.88 11.91 -0.65
CA TRP A 268 -6.55 12.45 -0.38
C TRP A 268 -6.00 11.84 0.91
N LYS A 269 -4.87 11.13 0.81
CA LYS A 269 -4.21 10.44 1.93
C LYS A 269 -2.84 11.03 2.18
N LEU A 270 -2.61 11.50 3.39
CA LEU A 270 -1.32 11.95 3.89
C LEU A 270 -0.72 10.84 4.75
N GLU A 271 0.39 10.26 4.32
CA GLU A 271 1.09 9.17 5.02
C GLU A 271 2.44 9.67 5.51
N ILE A 272 2.75 9.40 6.78
CA ILE A 272 3.99 9.81 7.44
C ILE A 272 4.70 8.55 7.91
N SER A 273 5.99 8.45 7.63
CA SER A 273 6.83 7.34 8.05
C SER A 273 8.20 7.81 8.52
N GLY A 274 8.79 7.12 9.50
CA GLY A 274 10.12 7.46 10.01
C GLY A 274 10.75 6.33 10.80
N LYS A 275 12.05 6.10 10.60
CA LYS A 275 12.82 5.13 11.40
C LYS A 275 13.35 5.82 12.66
N THR A 276 12.70 5.56 13.78
CA THR A 276 13.08 6.02 15.13
C THR A 276 14.03 5.02 15.79
N GLY A 277 14.71 5.44 16.87
CA GLY A 277 15.50 4.51 17.70
C GLY A 277 14.67 3.36 18.28
N ARG A 278 13.36 3.58 18.45
CA ARG A 278 12.40 2.61 19.00
C ARG A 278 11.60 1.82 17.98
N GLY A 279 11.84 2.00 16.67
CA GLY A 279 11.15 1.27 15.60
C GLY A 279 10.68 2.17 14.46
N GLU A 280 9.77 1.65 13.64
CA GLU A 280 9.22 2.38 12.50
C GLU A 280 7.92 3.06 12.90
N TYR A 281 7.93 4.39 12.86
CA TYR A 281 6.75 5.22 13.02
C TYR A 281 5.97 5.26 11.70
N PHE A 282 4.65 5.09 11.77
CA PHE A 282 3.74 5.23 10.64
C PHE A 282 2.42 5.85 11.09
N SER A 283 1.96 6.85 10.34
CA SER A 283 0.69 7.52 10.59
C SER A 283 0.04 7.93 9.28
N ALA A 284 -1.29 7.84 9.17
CA ALA A 284 -2.02 8.14 7.94
C ALA A 284 -3.28 8.96 8.19
N PHE A 285 -3.47 10.05 7.45
CA PHE A 285 -4.59 10.98 7.59
C PHE A 285 -5.35 11.10 6.27
N THR A 286 -6.66 11.37 6.33
CA THR A 286 -7.46 11.65 5.13
C THR A 286 -7.84 13.13 5.09
N LEU A 287 -7.46 13.82 4.01
CA LEU A 287 -7.64 15.27 3.89
C LEU A 287 -8.95 15.64 3.19
N PRO A 288 -9.66 16.69 3.64
CA PRO A 288 -10.81 17.27 2.95
C PRO A 288 -10.36 18.34 1.93
N VAL A 289 -9.99 17.92 0.72
CA VAL A 289 -9.64 18.85 -0.37
C VAL A 289 -10.89 19.19 -1.18
N PHE A 290 -11.27 20.47 -1.24
CA PHE A 290 -12.48 20.96 -1.95
C PHE A 290 -12.20 22.29 -2.65
N ARG A 291 -12.92 22.60 -3.74
CA ARG A 291 -12.76 23.87 -4.49
C ARG A 291 -13.45 25.06 -3.85
N ASP A 292 -14.36 24.87 -2.90
CA ASP A 292 -15.14 25.98 -2.37
C ASP A 292 -14.31 26.85 -1.41
N HIS A 293 -14.15 28.13 -1.76
CA HIS A 293 -13.25 29.11 -1.13
C HIS A 293 -13.90 29.87 0.05
N ARG A 294 -15.07 29.43 0.54
CA ARG A 294 -15.93 30.27 1.39
C ARG A 294 -15.58 30.28 2.88
N PHE A 295 -14.55 29.56 3.32
CA PHE A 295 -14.12 29.57 4.72
C PHE A 295 -12.64 29.93 4.84
N ASP A 296 -12.40 31.24 4.96
CA ASP A 296 -11.08 31.86 5.08
C ASP A 296 -10.70 32.03 6.56
N ALA A 297 -10.95 30.99 7.36
CA ALA A 297 -10.55 31.00 8.75
C ALA A 297 -9.18 30.33 8.85
N ARG A 298 -8.13 31.16 8.92
CA ARG A 298 -6.80 30.73 9.32
C ARG A 298 -6.84 30.50 10.83
N PHE A 299 -6.69 29.26 11.26
CA PHE A 299 -6.84 28.90 12.68
C PHE A 299 -5.51 28.75 13.43
N VAL A 300 -4.39 28.67 12.70
CA VAL A 300 -3.05 28.61 13.28
C VAL A 300 -2.39 29.97 13.12
N ASP A 301 -2.10 30.64 14.25
CA ASP A 301 -1.22 31.81 14.25
C ASP A 301 0.23 31.31 14.14
N TRP A 302 0.78 31.35 12.93
CA TRP A 302 2.14 30.89 12.63
C TRP A 302 3.22 31.73 13.31
N ALA A 303 2.86 32.84 13.97
CA ALA A 303 3.78 33.65 14.76
C ALA A 303 4.37 32.91 15.96
N ASP A 304 3.63 31.96 16.55
CA ASP A 304 4.04 31.19 17.73
C ASP A 304 4.65 29.82 17.38
N CYS A 305 4.60 29.39 16.12
CA CYS A 305 5.29 28.19 15.68
C CYS A 305 6.80 28.49 15.64
N PRO A 306 7.70 27.61 16.14
CA PRO A 306 9.14 27.87 16.06
C PRO A 306 9.48 28.18 14.61
N SER A 307 9.95 29.40 14.38
CA SER A 307 10.12 30.07 13.08
C SER A 307 11.17 29.38 12.21
N GLN A 308 10.87 28.15 11.80
CA GLN A 308 11.56 27.37 10.81
C GLN A 308 10.58 26.86 9.75
N LEU A 309 9.61 27.70 9.35
CA LEU A 309 9.34 27.77 7.92
C LEU A 309 10.70 28.15 7.31
N PRO A 310 11.41 27.26 6.59
CA PRO A 310 12.58 27.74 5.87
C PRO A 310 12.07 28.89 5.01
N ALA A 311 12.66 30.07 5.17
CA ALA A 311 12.42 31.26 4.34
C ALA A 311 12.79 31.05 2.85
N ARG A 312 12.89 29.79 2.42
CA ARG A 312 13.02 29.30 1.07
C ARG A 312 12.23 27.99 1.01
N TYR A 313 11.06 28.03 0.38
CA TYR A 313 10.78 27.00 -0.61
C TYR A 313 11.98 27.03 -1.56
N SER A 314 12.98 26.18 -1.29
CA SER A 314 14.07 26.00 -2.23
C SER A 314 13.64 24.83 -3.11
N PRO A 315 13.17 25.06 -4.35
CA PRO A 315 12.98 24.00 -5.33
C PRO A 315 14.28 23.21 -5.60
N ASN A 316 15.40 23.63 -5.00
CA ASN A 316 16.69 22.98 -5.00
C ASN A 316 16.74 21.62 -4.26
N LEU A 317 15.68 21.11 -3.61
CA LEU A 317 15.73 19.75 -3.04
C LEU A 317 15.77 18.66 -4.13
N VAL A 318 15.33 18.96 -5.36
CA VAL A 318 15.54 18.08 -6.54
C VAL A 318 17.01 18.14 -7.03
N LYS A 319 17.76 19.19 -6.67
CA LYS A 319 19.18 19.35 -7.05
C LYS A 319 20.14 18.62 -6.11
N GLN A 320 19.72 18.26 -4.89
CA GLN A 320 20.53 17.40 -4.03
C GLN A 320 20.32 15.96 -4.44
N MET A 321 21.40 15.32 -4.90
CA MET A 321 21.42 13.88 -5.16
C MET A 321 20.81 13.16 -3.95
N PRO A 322 19.68 12.45 -4.09
CA PRO A 322 19.18 11.62 -3.01
C PRO A 322 20.29 10.63 -2.64
N GLU A 323 20.35 10.20 -1.39
CA GLU A 323 21.35 9.21 -0.97
C GLU A 323 21.07 7.89 -1.70
N ILE A 324 21.74 7.68 -2.85
CA ILE A 324 21.55 6.51 -3.73
C ILE A 324 22.26 5.27 -3.14
N ILE A 325 23.11 5.48 -2.14
CA ILE A 325 23.91 4.44 -1.47
C ILE A 325 22.98 3.37 -0.89
N GLY A 326 23.14 2.13 -1.35
CA GLY A 326 22.37 0.98 -0.88
C GLY A 326 21.00 0.77 -1.54
N THR A 327 20.61 1.62 -2.50
CA THR A 327 19.36 1.44 -3.27
C THR A 327 19.50 0.50 -4.46
N GLY A 328 20.74 0.12 -4.81
CA GLY A 328 21.05 -0.68 -5.98
C GLY A 328 20.92 0.08 -7.29
N ILE A 329 21.03 1.41 -7.27
CA ILE A 329 21.10 2.26 -8.45
C ILE A 329 22.48 2.92 -8.44
N GLU A 330 23.25 2.74 -9.50
CA GLU A 330 24.56 3.33 -9.69
C GLU A 330 24.51 4.26 -10.91
N VAL A 331 25.12 5.43 -10.78
CA VAL A 331 25.14 6.47 -11.83
C VAL A 331 26.58 6.81 -12.13
N ASP A 332 27.05 6.37 -13.29
CA ASP A 332 28.40 6.65 -13.78
C ASP A 332 28.33 7.65 -14.93
N SER A 333 28.84 8.86 -14.69
CA SER A 333 29.11 9.82 -15.76
C SER A 333 30.46 9.48 -16.40
N THR A 334 30.44 8.98 -17.63
CA THR A 334 31.65 8.62 -18.37
C THR A 334 32.24 9.87 -19.04
N ARG A 335 33.56 9.90 -19.28
CA ARG A 335 34.28 11.04 -19.92
C ARG A 335 33.74 11.43 -21.31
N ASP A 336 32.96 10.57 -21.96
CA ASP A 336 32.41 10.76 -23.31
C ASP A 336 31.00 11.41 -23.32
N ASP A 337 30.68 12.27 -22.35
CA ASP A 337 29.39 13.00 -22.26
C ASP A 337 28.16 12.05 -22.23
N SER A 338 28.36 10.83 -21.72
CA SER A 338 27.31 9.82 -21.57
C SER A 338 27.12 9.46 -20.10
N THR A 339 25.85 9.42 -19.69
CA THR A 339 25.46 9.01 -18.34
C THR A 339 24.94 7.58 -18.40
N ILE A 340 25.59 6.66 -17.67
CA ILE A 340 25.16 5.27 -17.55
C ILE A 340 24.47 5.09 -16.21
N LEU A 341 23.22 4.64 -16.26
CA LEU A 341 22.37 4.34 -15.12
C LEU A 341 22.28 2.82 -15.00
N HIS A 342 22.89 2.27 -13.96
CA HIS A 342 22.89 0.86 -13.65
C HIS A 342 21.89 0.56 -12.54
N LEU A 343 20.80 -0.12 -12.85
CA LEU A 343 19.85 -0.63 -11.87
C LEU A 343 20.22 -2.09 -11.57
N ALA A 344 20.83 -2.29 -10.40
CA ALA A 344 21.42 -3.53 -9.97
C ALA A 344 20.40 -4.65 -9.70
N ARG A 345 20.92 -5.87 -9.80
CA ARG A 345 20.21 -7.11 -9.49
C ARG A 345 19.75 -7.13 -8.04
N ALA A 346 18.65 -7.85 -7.80
CA ALA A 346 18.11 -8.07 -6.46
C ALA A 346 17.86 -6.78 -5.66
N ARG A 347 17.49 -5.66 -6.30
CA ARG A 347 17.04 -4.43 -5.60
C ARG A 347 15.84 -4.65 -4.67
N ASN A 348 15.00 -5.64 -5.00
CA ASN A 348 13.79 -5.99 -4.24
C ASN A 348 13.97 -7.32 -3.47
N ARG A 349 15.07 -7.49 -2.72
CA ARG A 349 15.40 -8.75 -2.00
C ARG A 349 14.27 -9.26 -1.12
N ALA A 350 13.63 -8.36 -0.37
CA ALA A 350 12.55 -8.73 0.54
C ALA A 350 11.36 -9.35 -0.21
N LEU A 351 10.99 -8.77 -1.35
CA LEU A 351 9.90 -9.29 -2.18
C LEU A 351 10.30 -10.62 -2.82
N ALA A 352 11.52 -10.73 -3.32
CA ALA A 352 12.03 -11.98 -3.90
C ALA A 352 12.07 -13.13 -2.89
N VAL A 353 12.50 -12.87 -1.65
CA VAL A 353 12.50 -13.83 -0.54
C VAL A 353 11.08 -14.24 -0.18
N LEU A 354 10.16 -13.28 -0.08
CA LEU A 354 8.74 -13.57 0.20
C LEU A 354 8.14 -14.51 -0.87
N VAL A 355 8.33 -14.19 -2.15
CA VAL A 355 7.87 -15.05 -3.25
C VAL A 355 8.54 -16.43 -3.21
N GLY A 356 9.84 -16.48 -2.86
CA GLY A 356 10.57 -17.73 -2.68
C GLY A 356 10.03 -18.60 -1.53
N LEU A 357 9.61 -18.01 -0.42
CA LEU A 357 8.94 -18.75 0.67
C LEU A 357 7.60 -19.33 0.21
N ILE A 358 6.83 -18.57 -0.57
CA ILE A 358 5.58 -19.06 -1.17
C ILE A 358 5.86 -20.26 -2.09
N THR A 359 6.92 -20.21 -2.89
CA THR A 359 7.37 -21.35 -3.72
C THR A 359 7.62 -22.59 -2.89
N VAL A 360 8.31 -22.49 -1.74
CA VAL A 360 8.57 -23.63 -0.85
C VAL A 360 7.26 -24.24 -0.34
N VAL A 361 6.28 -23.41 0.04
CA VAL A 361 4.96 -23.87 0.48
C VAL A 361 4.24 -24.64 -0.64
N TRP A 362 4.21 -24.10 -1.86
CA TRP A 362 3.56 -24.78 -3.00
C TRP A 362 4.21 -26.11 -3.35
N TRP A 363 5.54 -26.21 -3.32
CA TRP A 363 6.24 -27.47 -3.58
C TRP A 363 6.04 -28.49 -2.46
N THR A 364 5.99 -28.04 -1.21
CA THR A 364 5.65 -28.90 -0.06
C THR A 364 4.24 -29.47 -0.19
N MET A 365 3.27 -28.62 -0.56
CA MET A 365 1.88 -29.04 -0.77
C MET A 365 1.75 -30.00 -1.96
N THR A 366 2.47 -29.74 -3.05
CA THR A 366 2.53 -30.64 -4.21
C THR A 366 3.06 -32.02 -3.83
N ALA A 367 4.20 -32.08 -3.10
CA ALA A 367 4.77 -33.34 -2.64
C ALA A 367 3.81 -34.10 -1.72
N MET A 368 3.15 -33.39 -0.80
CA MET A 368 2.13 -33.97 0.09
C MET A 368 0.95 -34.57 -0.69
N LEU A 369 0.45 -33.87 -1.72
CA LEU A 369 -0.65 -34.37 -2.56
C LEU A 369 -0.23 -35.63 -3.33
N PHE A 370 1.01 -35.70 -3.81
CA PHE A 370 1.53 -36.92 -4.46
C PHE A 370 1.63 -38.10 -3.50
N VAL A 371 2.13 -37.89 -2.28
CA VAL A 371 2.24 -38.99 -1.28
C VAL A 371 0.87 -39.49 -0.82
N ARG A 372 -0.15 -38.63 -0.83
CA ARG A 372 -1.52 -38.98 -0.43
C ARG A 372 -2.38 -39.52 -1.59
N GLU A 373 -1.77 -39.83 -2.73
CA GLU A 373 -2.47 -40.31 -3.93
C GLU A 373 -3.65 -39.41 -4.33
N ALA A 374 -3.53 -38.10 -4.07
CA ALA A 374 -4.57 -37.15 -4.43
C ALA A 374 -4.73 -37.13 -5.97
N PRO A 375 -5.94 -36.81 -6.48
CA PRO A 375 -6.15 -36.73 -7.92
C PRO A 375 -5.12 -35.82 -8.60
N LEU A 376 -4.51 -36.32 -9.68
CA LEU A 376 -3.36 -35.70 -10.36
C LEU A 376 -3.60 -34.22 -10.72
N MET A 377 -4.85 -33.84 -11.00
CA MET A 377 -5.25 -32.46 -11.30
C MET A 377 -4.88 -31.48 -10.18
N PHE A 378 -5.06 -31.85 -8.91
CA PHE A 378 -4.72 -30.98 -7.78
C PHE A 378 -3.21 -30.80 -7.64
N SER A 379 -2.46 -31.90 -7.75
CA SER A 379 -0.99 -31.86 -7.72
C SER A 379 -0.42 -31.05 -8.88
N ALA A 380 -0.97 -31.20 -10.09
CA ALA A 380 -0.56 -30.45 -11.27
C ALA A 380 -0.82 -28.94 -11.13
N LEU A 381 -2.00 -28.56 -10.61
CA LEU A 381 -2.32 -27.15 -10.35
C LEU A 381 -1.37 -26.54 -9.31
N CYS A 382 -1.06 -27.29 -8.25
CA CYS A 382 -0.13 -26.84 -7.21
C CYS A 382 1.29 -26.70 -7.72
N ALA A 383 1.76 -27.66 -8.53
CA ALA A 383 3.06 -27.61 -9.16
C ALA A 383 3.19 -26.41 -10.11
N ALA A 384 2.15 -26.12 -10.90
CA ALA A 384 2.12 -24.96 -11.79
C ALA A 384 2.21 -23.64 -11.02
N GLY A 385 1.47 -23.50 -9.91
CA GLY A 385 1.57 -22.35 -9.01
C GLY A 385 2.96 -22.18 -8.40
N GLY A 386 3.56 -23.28 -7.93
CA GLY A 386 4.93 -23.30 -7.41
C GLY A 386 5.98 -22.91 -8.45
N MET A 387 5.84 -23.39 -9.69
CA MET A 387 6.73 -23.05 -10.81
C MET A 387 6.64 -21.57 -11.19
N LEU A 388 5.42 -21.00 -11.25
CA LEU A 388 5.21 -19.59 -11.54
C LEU A 388 5.82 -18.69 -10.45
N ALA A 389 5.62 -19.04 -9.17
CA ALA A 389 6.21 -18.33 -8.06
C ALA A 389 7.75 -18.42 -8.09
N LEU A 390 8.30 -19.60 -8.39
CA LEU A 390 9.75 -19.80 -8.52
C LEU A 390 10.33 -18.91 -9.62
N TYR A 391 9.69 -18.92 -10.80
CA TYR A 391 10.07 -18.06 -11.92
C TYR A 391 10.04 -16.58 -11.51
N GLY A 392 8.97 -16.12 -10.87
CA GLY A 392 8.87 -14.75 -10.37
C GLY A 392 9.99 -14.38 -9.39
N SER A 393 10.32 -15.25 -8.45
CA SER A 393 11.43 -15.04 -7.49
C SER A 393 12.78 -14.95 -8.20
N ILE A 394 13.07 -15.86 -9.14
CA ILE A 394 14.30 -15.83 -9.93
C ILE A 394 14.39 -14.55 -10.76
N VAL A 395 13.31 -14.15 -11.42
CA VAL A 395 13.26 -12.90 -12.19
C VAL A 395 13.57 -11.72 -11.27
N MET A 396 12.94 -11.60 -10.10
CA MET A 396 13.21 -10.49 -9.17
C MET A 396 14.65 -10.46 -8.65
N LEU A 397 15.31 -11.61 -8.49
CA LEU A 397 16.71 -11.69 -8.07
C LEU A 397 17.69 -11.36 -9.19
N THR A 398 17.34 -11.69 -10.43
CA THR A 398 18.27 -11.65 -11.57
C THR A 398 18.04 -10.47 -12.49
N TYR A 399 16.90 -9.80 -12.41
CA TYR A 399 16.55 -8.68 -13.29
C TYR A 399 17.52 -7.51 -13.10
N GLU A 400 18.06 -7.04 -14.21
CA GLU A 400 19.01 -5.94 -14.29
C GLU A 400 18.59 -5.02 -15.43
N SER A 401 18.79 -3.71 -15.24
CA SER A 401 18.51 -2.71 -16.26
C SER A 401 19.69 -1.75 -16.35
N THR A 402 20.24 -1.61 -17.56
CA THR A 402 21.27 -0.61 -17.87
C THR A 402 20.70 0.37 -18.86
N ILE A 403 20.81 1.66 -18.56
CA ILE A 403 20.32 2.75 -19.40
C ILE A 403 21.49 3.67 -19.66
N THR A 404 21.89 3.81 -20.91
CA THR A 404 22.91 4.75 -21.35
C THR A 404 22.19 5.92 -22.01
N VAL A 405 22.36 7.09 -21.43
CA VAL A 405 21.78 8.34 -21.95
C VAL A 405 22.89 9.13 -22.63
N ARG A 406 22.63 9.57 -23.86
CA ARG A 406 23.49 10.42 -24.67
C ARG A 406 22.65 11.53 -25.31
N ARG A 407 23.29 12.59 -25.80
CA ARG A 407 22.60 13.67 -26.53
C ARG A 407 21.91 13.19 -27.82
N ASP A 408 22.43 12.13 -28.44
CA ASP A 408 21.89 11.55 -29.68
C ASP A 408 20.78 10.51 -29.44
N GLY A 409 20.60 10.05 -28.20
CA GLY A 409 19.51 9.14 -27.84
C GLY A 409 19.68 8.39 -26.53
N ILE A 410 18.72 7.50 -26.28
CA ILE A 410 18.66 6.62 -25.12
C ILE A 410 18.89 5.20 -25.59
N GLU A 411 19.92 4.55 -25.09
CA GLU A 411 20.12 3.10 -25.23
C GLU A 411 19.73 2.43 -23.92
N TYR A 412 18.88 1.42 -23.95
CA TYR A 412 18.54 0.67 -22.75
C TYR A 412 18.54 -0.83 -23.01
N ARG A 413 18.95 -1.58 -21.99
CA ARG A 413 18.96 -3.04 -21.98
C ARG A 413 18.34 -3.53 -20.69
N ARG A 414 17.36 -4.43 -20.80
CA ARG A 414 16.57 -4.92 -19.67
C ARG A 414 16.31 -6.41 -19.76
N GLY A 415 16.59 -7.13 -18.70
CA GLY A 415 16.27 -8.56 -18.62
C GLY A 415 17.00 -9.29 -17.50
N PRO A 416 16.73 -10.60 -17.36
CA PRO A 416 17.46 -11.44 -16.42
C PRO A 416 18.96 -11.42 -16.77
N PHE A 417 19.79 -11.16 -15.76
CA PHE A 417 21.24 -11.00 -15.85
C PHE A 417 21.70 -9.93 -16.86
N GLY A 418 20.85 -8.94 -17.17
CA GLY A 418 21.17 -7.88 -18.11
C GLY A 418 21.29 -8.35 -19.56
N ARG A 419 20.79 -9.55 -19.89
CA ARG A 419 20.86 -10.14 -21.25
C ARG A 419 19.66 -9.81 -22.15
N GLY A 420 18.98 -8.71 -21.86
CA GLY A 420 17.88 -8.23 -22.70
C GLY A 420 18.32 -7.79 -24.09
N PRO A 421 17.38 -7.64 -25.04
CA PRO A 421 17.66 -6.95 -26.29
C PRO A 421 18.06 -5.50 -25.99
N LEU A 422 19.13 -5.04 -26.64
CA LEU A 422 19.49 -3.62 -26.64
C LEU A 422 18.46 -2.88 -27.49
N LYS A 423 17.84 -1.86 -26.93
CA LYS A 423 16.91 -0.98 -27.65
C LYS A 423 17.44 0.43 -27.62
N THR A 424 17.32 1.11 -28.76
CA THR A 424 17.80 2.48 -28.94
C THR A 424 16.62 3.36 -29.34
N ILE A 425 16.46 4.48 -28.66
CA ILE A 425 15.51 5.54 -28.99
C ILE A 425 16.33 6.75 -29.39
N SER A 426 16.13 7.27 -30.60
CA SER A 426 16.79 8.49 -31.06
C SER A 426 16.33 9.68 -30.21
N GLY A 427 17.27 10.55 -29.81
CA GLY A 427 16.96 11.74 -29.01
C GLY A 427 16.00 12.71 -29.71
N ARG A 428 15.96 12.69 -31.05
CA ARG A 428 15.02 13.48 -31.84
C ARG A 428 13.58 12.97 -31.77
N ASP A 429 13.43 11.68 -31.50
CA ASP A 429 12.13 11.01 -31.43
C ASP A 429 11.54 11.04 -30.02
N VAL A 430 12.31 11.47 -29.01
CA VAL A 430 11.81 11.66 -27.65
C VAL A 430 10.95 12.91 -27.59
N ASP A 431 9.71 12.74 -27.15
CA ASP A 431 8.77 13.83 -26.89
C ASP A 431 8.76 14.18 -25.39
N GLU A 432 8.58 13.17 -24.54
CA GLU A 432 8.45 13.34 -23.09
C GLU A 432 9.09 12.17 -22.32
N VAL A 433 9.64 12.46 -21.14
CA VAL A 433 10.12 11.46 -20.18
C VAL A 433 9.36 11.65 -18.88
N GLU A 434 8.51 10.69 -18.52
CA GLU A 434 7.64 10.78 -17.35
C GLU A 434 7.86 9.64 -16.35
N VAL A 435 7.58 9.91 -15.08
CA VAL A 435 7.55 8.88 -14.03
C VAL A 435 6.12 8.39 -13.86
N VAL A 436 5.85 7.18 -14.33
CA VAL A 436 4.55 6.51 -14.19
C VAL A 436 4.56 5.65 -12.94
N THR A 437 3.60 5.88 -12.05
CA THR A 437 3.42 5.02 -10.89
C THR A 437 2.69 3.75 -11.29
N GLY A 438 3.37 2.61 -11.16
CA GLY A 438 2.86 1.27 -11.47
C GLY A 438 2.19 0.59 -10.29
N SER A 439 2.19 -0.76 -10.33
CA SER A 439 1.50 -1.63 -9.38
C SER A 439 1.95 -1.43 -7.92
N ARG A 440 1.01 -1.62 -7.00
CA ARG A 440 1.25 -1.61 -5.55
C ARG A 440 2.02 -2.85 -5.13
N ALA A 441 3.12 -2.67 -4.40
CA ALA A 441 3.90 -3.74 -3.79
C ALA A 441 3.93 -3.53 -2.26
N GLY A 442 3.13 -4.29 -1.53
CA GLY A 442 2.97 -4.12 -0.09
C GLY A 442 2.33 -2.77 0.28
N THR A 443 3.02 -1.98 1.11
CA THR A 443 2.60 -0.63 1.52
C THR A 443 3.01 0.47 0.52
N GLY A 444 3.97 0.20 -0.38
CA GLY A 444 4.48 1.16 -1.35
C GLY A 444 3.99 0.96 -2.78
N TYR A 445 4.29 1.92 -3.65
CA TYR A 445 4.07 1.81 -5.09
C TYR A 445 5.41 1.67 -5.80
N LEU A 446 5.42 0.90 -6.89
CA LEU A 446 6.58 0.78 -7.76
C LEU A 446 6.47 1.82 -8.86
N HIS A 447 7.53 2.58 -9.09
CA HIS A 447 7.62 3.63 -10.10
C HIS A 447 8.40 3.12 -11.30
N ASN A 448 7.91 3.49 -12.49
CA ASN A 448 8.51 3.19 -13.76
C ASN A 448 8.83 4.53 -14.45
N ILE A 449 9.93 4.61 -15.17
CA ILE A 449 10.25 5.74 -16.04
C ILE A 449 9.85 5.34 -17.45
N VAL A 450 9.02 6.16 -18.08
CA VAL A 450 8.46 5.92 -19.41
C VAL A 450 8.88 7.06 -20.32
N VAL A 451 9.37 6.71 -21.49
CA VAL A 451 9.69 7.64 -22.57
C VAL A 451 8.60 7.53 -23.60
N THR A 452 7.94 8.66 -23.89
CA THR A 452 6.97 8.76 -24.97
C THR A 452 7.67 9.31 -26.20
N THR A 453 7.58 8.57 -27.31
CA THR A 453 8.11 9.03 -28.58
C THR A 453 7.14 9.99 -29.28
N ARG A 454 7.63 10.80 -30.21
CA ARG A 454 6.80 11.68 -31.05
C ARG A 454 5.75 10.94 -31.89
N SER A 455 5.96 9.65 -32.15
CA SER A 455 4.96 8.77 -32.76
C SER A 455 3.82 8.38 -31.82
N GLY A 456 3.90 8.76 -30.54
CA GLY A 456 2.93 8.43 -29.50
C GLY A 456 3.15 7.06 -28.85
N GLU A 457 4.26 6.37 -29.14
CA GLU A 457 4.59 5.09 -28.52
C GLU A 457 5.27 5.32 -27.16
N ALA A 458 4.68 4.76 -26.10
CA ALA A 458 5.28 4.86 -24.77
C ALA A 458 6.12 3.61 -24.48
N GLN A 459 7.41 3.81 -24.22
CA GLN A 459 8.35 2.76 -23.86
C GLN A 459 8.84 2.96 -22.43
N VAL A 460 8.56 2.01 -21.55
CA VAL A 460 9.19 1.96 -20.22
C VAL A 460 10.70 1.87 -20.43
N ILE A 461 11.54 2.62 -19.74
CA ILE A 461 13.01 2.52 -19.84
C ILE A 461 13.65 2.07 -18.52
N ALA A 462 13.02 2.38 -17.39
CA ALA A 462 13.36 1.90 -16.06
C ALA A 462 12.08 1.42 -15.36
N ASP A 463 12.13 0.35 -14.60
CA ASP A 463 10.97 -0.21 -13.89
C ASP A 463 11.30 -0.53 -12.43
N LEU A 464 10.27 -0.85 -11.63
CA LEU A 464 10.39 -1.34 -10.24
C LEU A 464 11.23 -0.45 -9.30
N ILE A 465 11.19 0.87 -9.47
CA ILE A 465 11.84 1.82 -8.56
C ILE A 465 10.93 2.01 -7.35
N ASN A 466 11.43 1.73 -6.15
CA ASN A 466 10.63 1.74 -4.91
C ASN A 466 10.47 3.13 -4.27
N ASP A 467 11.16 4.15 -4.80
CA ASP A 467 11.19 5.51 -4.27
C ASP A 467 10.90 6.51 -5.40
N ARG A 468 9.85 7.33 -5.23
CA ARG A 468 9.46 8.31 -6.24
C ARG A 468 10.44 9.46 -6.37
N GLY A 469 11.05 9.88 -5.27
CA GLY A 469 12.07 10.94 -5.28
C GLY A 469 13.25 10.53 -6.15
N ILE A 470 13.69 9.27 -6.03
CA ILE A 470 14.72 8.70 -6.90
C ILE A 470 14.24 8.61 -8.35
N ALA A 471 13.01 8.15 -8.59
CA ALA A 471 12.47 8.07 -9.95
C ALA A 471 12.36 9.45 -10.64
N ASN A 472 11.91 10.47 -9.91
CA ASN A 472 11.83 11.85 -10.40
C ASN A 472 13.22 12.43 -10.67
N TRP A 473 14.16 12.23 -9.75
CA TRP A 473 15.55 12.66 -9.93
C TRP A 473 16.19 11.98 -11.15
N LEU A 474 15.94 10.69 -11.34
CA LEU A 474 16.44 9.92 -12.47
C LEU A 474 15.82 10.40 -13.80
N SER A 475 14.51 10.65 -13.83
CA SER A 475 13.84 11.27 -14.98
C SER A 475 14.44 12.63 -15.32
N PHE A 476 14.63 13.48 -14.32
CA PHE A 476 15.26 14.80 -14.49
C PHE A 476 16.69 14.67 -15.05
N LYS A 477 17.50 13.76 -14.49
CA LYS A 477 18.86 13.51 -14.98
C LYS A 477 18.84 13.07 -16.45
N ILE A 478 17.94 12.15 -16.82
CA ILE A 478 17.76 11.71 -18.21
C ILE A 478 17.40 12.89 -19.13
N GLN A 479 16.45 13.73 -18.73
CA GLN A 479 16.03 14.91 -19.50
C GLN A 479 17.17 15.93 -19.65
N SER A 480 17.92 16.20 -18.58
CA SER A 480 19.03 17.17 -18.62
C SER A 480 20.13 16.77 -19.60
N GLU A 481 20.44 15.46 -19.69
CA GLU A 481 21.46 14.92 -20.57
C GLU A 481 20.98 14.84 -22.03
N LEU A 482 19.69 14.58 -22.27
CA LEU A 482 19.11 14.52 -23.62
C LEU A 482 18.95 15.90 -24.25
N PHE A 483 18.46 16.87 -23.49
CA PHE A 483 18.06 18.18 -24.02
C PHE A 483 19.09 19.28 -23.74
N GLY A 484 20.17 18.99 -22.99
CA GLY A 484 21.26 19.95 -22.72
C GLY A 484 20.84 21.14 -21.86
N TYR A 485 19.79 21.01 -21.05
CA TYR A 485 19.34 22.09 -20.17
C TYR A 485 20.33 22.36 -19.02
N SER A 486 20.79 23.61 -18.91
CA SER A 486 21.53 24.17 -17.77
C SER A 486 20.56 24.51 -16.61
N PRO A 487 20.95 24.38 -15.32
CA PRO A 487 20.02 24.30 -14.19
C PRO A 487 19.48 25.65 -13.68
N GLU A 488 19.06 26.55 -14.57
CA GLU A 488 18.26 27.73 -14.24
C GLU A 488 16.79 27.46 -14.57
N TYR A 489 16.04 27.07 -13.54
CA TYR A 489 14.61 26.84 -13.62
C TYR A 489 13.88 28.13 -13.22
N SER A 490 13.19 28.76 -14.17
CA SER A 490 12.19 29.79 -13.87
C SER A 490 10.94 29.12 -13.33
N ALA A 491 10.43 29.58 -12.20
CA ALA A 491 9.24 29.03 -11.55
C ALA A 491 7.95 29.14 -12.41
N ASP A 492 8.00 29.86 -13.53
CA ASP A 492 6.87 30.11 -14.42
C ASP A 492 6.64 29.02 -15.50
N ASP A 493 7.56 28.07 -15.68
CA ASP A 493 7.47 27.09 -16.79
C ASP A 493 6.87 25.73 -16.40
N TYR A 494 6.14 25.70 -15.27
CA TYR A 494 5.19 24.62 -14.98
C TYR A 494 3.98 24.75 -15.92
N ARG A 495 4.19 24.55 -17.23
CA ARG A 495 3.10 24.08 -18.08
C ARG A 495 2.79 22.66 -17.62
N THR A 496 1.75 22.55 -16.79
CA THR A 496 0.98 21.32 -16.67
C THR A 496 0.80 20.71 -18.06
N PRO A 497 0.93 19.37 -18.22
CA PRO A 497 0.56 18.75 -19.47
C PRO A 497 -0.87 19.22 -19.77
N ARG A 498 -1.06 19.83 -20.95
CA ARG A 498 -2.40 20.18 -21.44
C ARG A 498 -3.29 19.00 -21.13
N SER A 499 -4.42 19.26 -20.45
CA SER A 499 -5.40 18.25 -20.07
C SER A 499 -6.01 17.62 -21.32
N ASP A 500 -5.25 16.80 -22.02
CA ASP A 500 -5.71 16.08 -23.17
C ASP A 500 -6.30 14.80 -22.61
N ARG A 501 -7.62 14.65 -22.77
CA ARG A 501 -8.34 13.40 -22.45
C ARG A 501 -7.67 12.18 -23.11
N ASP A 502 -6.83 12.41 -24.10
CA ASP A 502 -5.98 11.44 -24.77
C ASP A 502 -4.84 10.88 -23.89
N VAL A 503 -4.25 11.63 -22.96
CA VAL A 503 -3.16 11.10 -22.09
C VAL A 503 -3.72 10.10 -21.08
N VAL A 504 -4.84 10.42 -20.43
CA VAL A 504 -5.53 9.49 -19.52
C VAL A 504 -6.03 8.24 -20.27
N ARG A 505 -6.46 8.40 -21.52
CA ARG A 505 -6.85 7.29 -22.40
C ARG A 505 -5.65 6.45 -22.86
N ARG A 506 -4.50 7.08 -23.11
CA ARG A 506 -3.23 6.41 -23.43
C ARG A 506 -2.68 5.64 -22.23
N ILE A 507 -2.75 6.21 -21.02
CA ILE A 507 -2.35 5.53 -19.77
C ILE A 507 -3.29 4.35 -19.44
N SER A 508 -4.61 4.47 -19.69
CA SER A 508 -5.50 3.31 -19.55
C SER A 508 -5.19 2.22 -20.56
N ASN A 509 -4.90 2.60 -21.81
CA ASN A 509 -4.50 1.66 -22.86
C ASN A 509 -3.12 1.02 -22.55
N LEU A 510 -2.20 1.74 -21.91
CA LEU A 510 -0.90 1.19 -21.49
C LEU A 510 -1.05 0.17 -20.36
N ASN A 511 -1.89 0.45 -19.37
CA ASN A 511 -2.19 -0.49 -18.29
C ASN A 511 -2.92 -1.74 -18.82
N ASP A 512 -3.80 -1.59 -19.83
CA ASP A 512 -4.42 -2.72 -20.51
C ASP A 512 -3.40 -3.50 -21.38
N THR A 513 -2.40 -2.83 -21.97
CA THR A 513 -1.35 -3.49 -22.76
C THR A 513 -0.34 -4.23 -21.88
N ILE A 514 0.04 -3.65 -20.74
CA ILE A 514 0.90 -4.29 -19.73
C ILE A 514 0.16 -5.44 -19.06
N GLY A 515 -1.14 -5.26 -18.74
CA GLY A 515 -2.01 -6.33 -18.25
C GLY A 515 -2.19 -7.47 -19.26
N ASN A 516 -2.38 -7.14 -20.55
CA ASN A 516 -2.56 -8.13 -21.60
C ASN A 516 -1.26 -8.86 -21.97
N ARG A 517 -0.08 -8.24 -21.84
CA ARG A 517 1.21 -8.94 -22.01
C ARG A 517 1.53 -9.91 -20.88
N ILE A 518 0.93 -9.73 -19.71
CA ILE A 518 1.03 -10.70 -18.61
C ILE A 518 0.01 -11.84 -18.80
N SER A 519 -1.11 -11.62 -19.50
CA SER A 519 -2.12 -12.66 -19.78
C SER A 519 -1.93 -13.43 -21.09
N THR A 520 -1.13 -12.94 -22.05
CA THR A 520 -0.90 -13.60 -23.36
C THR A 520 0.22 -14.65 -23.37
N VAL A 521 0.55 -15.24 -22.21
CA VAL A 521 1.23 -16.55 -22.17
C VAL A 521 0.18 -17.63 -21.97
N GLN A 522 -0.67 -17.81 -22.97
CA GLN A 522 -1.59 -18.94 -23.10
C GLN A 522 -1.11 -19.70 -24.35
N PRO A 523 -0.65 -20.96 -24.23
CA PRO A 523 -0.09 -21.66 -25.37
C PRO A 523 -1.21 -21.94 -26.39
N ALA A 524 -0.98 -21.56 -27.64
CA ALA A 524 -1.77 -22.04 -28.76
C ALA A 524 -1.61 -23.56 -28.84
N VAL A 525 -2.64 -24.29 -28.42
CA VAL A 525 -2.82 -25.70 -28.75
C VAL A 525 -3.49 -25.73 -30.12
N ASN A 526 -2.73 -26.13 -31.13
CA ASN A 526 -3.26 -26.92 -32.24
C ASN A 526 -2.83 -28.37 -32.02
#